data_AF-A0A7V6HCP6-F1
#
_entry.id   AF-A0A7V6HCP6-F1
#
_cell.length_a   1.000
_cell.length_b   1.000
_cell.length_c   1.000
_cell.angle_alpha   90.00
_cell.angle_beta   90.00
_cell.angle_gamma   90.00
#
_symmetry.space_group_name_H-M   'P 1'
#
loop_
_entity.id
_entity.type
_entity.pdbx_description
1 polymer ?
#
loop_
_entity_poly.entity_id
_entity_poly.type
_entity_poly.pdbx_seq_one_letter_code
_entity_poly.pdbx_strand_id
1 'polypeptide(L)'
;MDDKNALLRGLPSVDELIRRRELLNYLERFGHNVVSTCIRRCLDATRTALLQGTLREVNIEAILGDVEVRIDEETRFGLRPVINATGVILHTNLGRAP
;
A
#
# COMPACT_ATOMS: atom_id res chain seq x y z
N MET A 1 21.65 6.02 -14.09
CA MET A 1 20.94 6.35 -12.83
C MET A 1 19.42 6.38 -13.06
N ASP A 2 18.93 5.68 -14.09
CA ASP A 2 17.67 6.01 -14.74
C ASP A 2 16.57 4.97 -14.46
N ASP A 3 16.97 3.75 -14.10
CA ASP A 3 16.08 2.62 -13.83
C ASP A 3 15.17 2.87 -12.62
N LYS A 4 15.69 3.49 -11.55
CA LYS A 4 14.87 3.82 -10.36
C LYS A 4 13.74 4.80 -10.68
N ASN A 5 13.99 5.77 -11.56
CA ASN A 5 12.99 6.76 -11.93
C ASN A 5 11.91 6.15 -12.85
N ALA A 6 12.28 5.20 -13.71
CA ALA A 6 11.33 4.41 -14.50
C ALA A 6 10.44 3.53 -13.61
N LEU A 7 11.02 2.86 -12.62
CA LEU A 7 10.28 2.02 -11.66
C LEU A 7 9.29 2.83 -10.81
N LEU A 8 9.68 4.02 -10.35
CA LEU A 8 8.81 4.91 -9.58
C LEU A 8 7.65 5.46 -10.41
N ARG A 9 7.84 5.65 -11.72
CA ARG A 9 6.74 6.03 -12.63
C ARG A 9 5.76 4.90 -12.90
N GLY A 10 6.17 3.65 -12.67
CA GLY A 10 5.32 2.48 -12.76
C GLY A 10 4.37 2.31 -11.57
N LEU A 11 4.51 3.12 -10.50
CA LEU A 11 3.59 3.07 -9.37
C LEU A 11 2.22 3.64 -9.77
N PRO A 12 1.12 2.89 -9.59
CA PRO A 12 -0.22 3.39 -9.84
C PRO A 12 -0.56 4.50 -8.84
N SER A 13 -1.44 5.40 -9.25
CA SER A 13 -1.95 6.43 -8.36
C SER A 13 -2.99 5.86 -7.39
N VAL A 14 -3.16 6.49 -6.22
CA VAL A 14 -4.21 6.11 -5.26
C VAL A 14 -5.58 6.08 -5.95
N ASP A 15 -5.88 7.11 -6.72
CA ASP A 15 -7.13 7.27 -7.46
C ASP A 15 -7.33 6.21 -8.55
N GLU A 16 -6.24 5.71 -9.13
CA GLU A 16 -6.29 4.59 -10.07
C GLU A 16 -6.69 3.29 -9.37
N LEU A 17 -6.11 3.02 -8.19
CA LEU A 17 -6.44 1.84 -7.40
C LEU A 17 -7.86 1.91 -6.83
N ILE A 18 -8.33 3.08 -6.39
CA ILE A 18 -9.70 3.27 -5.88
C ILE A 18 -10.76 2.93 -6.92
N ARG A 19 -10.48 3.15 -8.21
CA ARG A 19 -11.38 2.82 -9.32
C ARG A 19 -11.42 1.32 -9.68
N ARG A 20 -10.54 0.51 -9.12
CA ARG A 20 -10.48 -0.94 -9.36
C ARG A 20 -11.71 -1.61 -8.74
N ARG A 21 -12.27 -2.60 -9.44
CA ARG A 21 -13.52 -3.28 -9.03
C ARG A 21 -13.33 -4.07 -7.72
N GLU A 22 -12.12 -4.54 -7.51
CA GLU A 22 -11.57 -5.23 -6.34
C GLU A 22 -11.81 -4.40 -5.07
N LEU A 23 -11.64 -3.08 -5.14
CA LEU A 23 -11.78 -2.18 -4.00
C LEU A 23 -13.18 -1.59 -3.83
N LEU A 24 -14.09 -1.74 -4.80
CA LEU A 24 -15.45 -1.19 -4.72
C LEU A 24 -16.23 -1.72 -3.51
N ASN A 25 -16.15 -3.03 -3.25
CA ASN A 25 -16.81 -3.64 -2.09
C ASN A 25 -16.26 -3.07 -0.77
N TYR A 26 -14.94 -2.88 -0.67
CA TYR A 26 -14.32 -2.28 0.51
C TYR A 26 -14.70 -0.80 0.68
N LEU A 27 -14.86 -0.06 -0.42
CA LEU A 27 -15.34 1.33 -0.41
C LEU A 27 -16.77 1.43 0.12
N GLU A 28 -17.66 0.51 -0.28
CA GLU A 28 -19.03 0.47 0.22
C GLU A 28 -19.10 0.08 1.71
N ARG A 29 -18.23 -0.84 2.16
CA ARG A 29 -18.26 -1.37 3.54
C ARG A 29 -17.56 -0.46 4.55
N PHE A 30 -16.44 0.15 4.19
CA PHE A 30 -15.54 0.86 5.12
C PHE A 30 -15.38 2.35 4.80
N GLY A 31 -15.85 2.79 3.62
CA GLY A 31 -15.78 4.17 3.18
C GLY A 31 -14.44 4.56 2.57
N HIS A 32 -14.49 5.62 1.75
CA HIS A 32 -13.35 6.12 0.98
C HIS A 32 -12.11 6.43 1.82
N ASN A 33 -12.29 6.99 3.03
CA ASN A 33 -11.17 7.40 3.87
C ASN A 33 -10.32 6.22 4.34
N VAL A 34 -10.96 5.12 4.75
CA VAL A 34 -10.25 3.91 5.21
C VAL A 34 -9.48 3.27 4.05
N VAL A 35 -10.16 3.06 2.92
CA VAL A 35 -9.56 2.44 1.73
C VAL A 35 -8.42 3.29 1.18
N SER A 36 -8.61 4.61 1.02
CA SER A 36 -7.57 5.53 0.53
C SER A 36 -6.34 5.55 1.45
N THR A 37 -6.55 5.47 2.76
CA THR A 37 -5.44 5.41 3.73
C THR A 37 -4.65 4.12 3.60
N CYS A 38 -5.33 2.97 3.45
CA CYS A 38 -4.67 1.68 3.24
C CYS A 38 -3.88 1.65 1.93
N ILE A 39 -4.46 2.16 0.84
CA ILE A 39 -3.78 2.27 -0.46
C ILE A 39 -2.51 3.12 -0.35
N ARG A 40 -2.60 4.31 0.26
CA ARG A 40 -1.43 5.19 0.42
C ARG A 40 -0.29 4.49 1.15
N ARG A 41 -0.60 3.77 2.22
CA ARG A 41 0.40 3.01 2.99
C ARG A 41 1.06 1.91 2.15
N CYS A 42 0.29 1.18 1.35
CA CYS A 42 0.85 0.14 0.47
C CYS A 42 1.74 0.75 -0.64
N LEU A 43 1.32 1.87 -1.24
CA LEU A 43 2.12 2.58 -2.23
C LEU A 43 3.41 3.15 -1.63
N ASP A 44 3.37 3.74 -0.44
CA ASP A 44 4.56 4.27 0.24
C ASP A 44 5.55 3.16 0.63
N ALA A 45 5.05 1.99 1.06
CA ALA A 45 5.88 0.82 1.31
C ALA A 45 6.55 0.32 0.02
N THR A 46 5.78 0.20 -1.07
CA THR A 46 6.30 -0.19 -2.38
C THR A 46 7.34 0.80 -2.88
N ARG A 47 7.08 2.10 -2.73
CA ARG A 47 8.01 3.18 -3.09
C ARG A 47 9.33 3.06 -2.34
N THR A 48 9.26 2.82 -1.03
CA THR A 48 10.44 2.60 -0.19
C THR A 48 11.24 1.39 -0.67
N ALA A 49 10.57 0.28 -0.97
CA ALA A 49 11.21 -0.93 -1.46
C ALA A 49 11.93 -0.74 -2.81
N LEU A 50 11.32 0.02 -3.74
CA LEU A 50 11.95 0.41 -5.01
C LEU A 50 13.18 1.30 -4.78
N LEU A 51 13.09 2.27 -3.88
CA LEU A 51 14.20 3.17 -3.56
C LEU A 51 15.38 2.42 -2.93
N GLN A 52 15.10 1.45 -2.07
CA GLN A 52 16.08 0.56 -1.44
C GLN A 52 16.63 -0.49 -2.41
N GLY A 53 15.97 -0.72 -3.56
CA GLY A 53 16.34 -1.73 -4.54
C GLY A 53 16.02 -3.16 -4.12
N THR A 54 15.21 -3.33 -3.07
CA THR A 54 14.67 -4.63 -2.63
C THR A 54 13.56 -5.10 -3.57
N LEU A 55 12.82 -4.16 -4.15
CA LEU A 55 11.86 -4.40 -5.21
C LEU A 55 12.41 -3.89 -6.54
N ARG A 56 12.25 -4.68 -7.60
CA ARG A 56 12.76 -4.38 -8.94
C ARG A 56 11.66 -4.22 -9.99
N GLU A 57 10.41 -4.45 -9.61
CA GLU A 57 9.24 -4.38 -10.50
C GLU A 57 8.01 -3.98 -9.69
N VAL A 58 7.11 -3.21 -10.30
CA VAL A 58 5.82 -2.86 -9.71
C VAL A 58 4.76 -3.80 -10.28
N ASN A 59 4.08 -4.53 -9.41
CA ASN A 59 2.95 -5.37 -9.77
C ASN A 59 1.67 -4.85 -9.11
N ILE A 60 0.71 -4.41 -9.93
CA ILE A 60 -0.56 -3.84 -9.46
C ILE A 60 -1.37 -4.88 -8.68
N GLU A 61 -1.41 -6.13 -9.14
CA GLU A 61 -2.14 -7.21 -8.46
C GLU A 61 -1.57 -7.51 -7.08
N ALA A 62 -0.24 -7.47 -6.94
CA ALA A 62 0.41 -7.62 -5.63
C ALA A 62 0.05 -6.46 -4.69
N ILE A 63 0.05 -5.23 -5.20
CA ILE A 63 -0.36 -4.04 -4.41
C ILE A 63 -1.83 -4.15 -4.00
N LEU A 64 -2.72 -4.60 -4.89
CA LEU A 64 -4.14 -4.80 -4.58
C LEU A 64 -4.31 -5.84 -3.49
N GLY A 65 -3.64 -6.99 -3.57
CA GLY A 65 -3.65 -8.00 -2.52
C GLY A 65 -3.17 -7.45 -1.17
N ASP A 66 -2.08 -6.68 -1.14
CA ASP A 66 -1.57 -6.05 0.08
C ASP A 66 -2.56 -5.02 0.66
N VAL A 67 -3.28 -4.30 -0.19
CA VAL A 67 -4.33 -3.36 0.23
C VAL A 67 -5.50 -4.10 0.85
N GLU A 68 -5.99 -5.18 0.24
CA GLU A 68 -7.09 -5.98 0.77
C GLU A 68 -6.77 -6.56 2.15
N VAL A 69 -5.58 -7.15 2.30
CA VAL A 69 -5.09 -7.67 3.59
C VAL A 69 -5.06 -6.56 4.64
N ARG A 70 -4.53 -5.39 4.28
CA ARG A 70 -4.43 -4.26 5.21
C ARG A 70 -5.79 -3.70 5.61
N ILE A 71 -6.75 -3.64 4.69
CA ILE A 71 -8.11 -3.22 5.02
C ILE A 71 -8.76 -4.23 5.97
N ASP A 72 -8.60 -5.54 5.71
CA ASP A 72 -9.12 -6.57 6.62
C ASP A 72 -8.48 -6.44 8.01
N GLU A 73 -7.16 -6.28 8.11
CA GLU A 73 -6.46 -6.06 9.38
C GLU A 73 -6.99 -4.82 10.12
N GLU A 74 -6.95 -3.65 9.49
CA GLU A 74 -7.37 -2.37 10.10
C GLU A 74 -8.84 -2.39 10.56
N THR A 75 -9.71 -3.07 9.81
CA THR A 75 -11.15 -3.12 10.11
C THR A 75 -11.51 -4.23 11.10
N ARG A 76 -10.73 -5.33 11.14
CA ARG A 76 -10.88 -6.41 12.13
C ARG A 76 -10.47 -5.97 13.53
N PHE A 77 -9.61 -4.96 13.67
CA PHE A 77 -9.18 -4.39 14.95
C PHE A 77 -10.02 -3.19 15.45
N GLY A 78 -11.25 -3.01 14.96
CA GLY A 78 -12.13 -1.85 15.21
C GLY A 78 -12.52 -1.46 16.66
N LEU A 79 -11.73 -1.78 17.70
CA LEU A 79 -11.97 -1.38 19.09
C LEU A 79 -10.73 -0.93 19.89
N ARG A 80 -9.63 -0.45 19.28
CA ARG A 80 -8.61 0.35 20.00
C ARG A 80 -7.69 1.12 19.03
N PRO A 81 -7.23 2.33 19.42
CA PRO A 81 -6.22 3.04 18.64
C PRO A 81 -4.89 2.30 18.82
N VAL A 82 -4.47 1.56 17.81
CA VAL A 82 -3.09 1.08 17.70
C VAL A 82 -2.49 1.64 16.44
N ILE A 83 -1.69 2.68 16.62
CA ILE A 83 -0.56 2.95 15.75
C ILE A 83 0.39 1.77 15.97
N ASN A 84 0.38 0.78 15.08
CA ASN A 84 1.44 -0.23 14.99
C ASN A 84 1.54 -0.78 13.58
N ALA A 85 2.55 -0.31 12.84
CA ALA A 85 3.60 -1.17 12.27
C ALA A 85 3.22 -2.54 11.64
N THR A 86 2.08 -2.70 10.97
CA THR A 86 1.85 -3.87 10.11
C THR A 86 2.67 -3.67 8.83
N GLY A 87 3.86 -4.23 8.66
CA GLY A 87 4.16 -5.64 8.91
C GLY A 87 3.82 -6.52 7.70
N VAL A 88 3.54 -5.95 6.52
CA VAL A 88 3.70 -6.71 5.27
C VAL A 88 5.20 -6.90 5.09
N ILE A 89 5.64 -8.13 5.30
CA ILE A 89 7.02 -8.58 5.23
C ILE A 89 7.47 -8.49 3.76
N LEU A 90 8.00 -7.34 3.37
CA LEU A 90 9.03 -7.28 2.33
C LEU A 90 10.23 -6.55 2.93
N HIS A 91 10.98 -7.27 3.77
CA HIS A 91 12.28 -6.87 4.33
C HIS A 91 12.32 -5.46 4.95
N THR A 92 12.05 -5.40 6.25
CA THR A 92 12.06 -4.21 7.10
C THR A 92 13.45 -3.57 7.17
N ASN A 93 13.70 -2.56 6.34
CA ASN A 93 14.52 -1.41 6.72
C ASN A 93 13.57 -0.21 6.88
N LEU A 94 12.92 -0.14 8.05
CA LEU A 94 12.23 1.05 8.55
C LEU A 94 13.29 2.12 8.87
N GLY A 95 13.93 2.63 7.83
CA GLY A 95 14.65 3.88 7.86
C GLY A 95 13.62 4.99 7.95
N ARG A 96 13.45 5.50 9.17
CA ARG A 96 12.93 6.84 9.46
C ARG A 96 13.37 7.81 8.34
N ALA A 97 12.44 8.27 7.51
CA ALA A 97 12.72 9.44 6.67
C ALA A 97 12.71 10.68 7.58
N PRO A 98 13.70 11.58 7.48
CA PRO A 98 13.76 12.83 8.25
C PRO A 98 12.62 13.80 7.89
#